data_AF-A0A5E4L0A3-F1
#
_entry.id   AF-A0A5E4L0A3-F1
#
_cell.length_a   1.000
_cell.length_b   1.000
_cell.length_c   1.000
_cell.angle_alpha   90.00
_cell.angle_beta   90.00
_cell.angle_gamma   90.00
#
_symmetry.space_group_name_H-M   'P 1'
#
loop_
_entity.id
_entity.type
_entity.pdbx_description
1 polymer ?
#
loop_
_entity_poly.entity_id
_entity_poly.type
_entity_poly.pdbx_seq_one_letter_code
_entity_poly.pdbx_strand_id
1 'polypeptide(L)' 'MVGLESSMDQAEAAKKTKQPTIDAAEKERQKKFYEQLRKRSAPQPKAAKSK' A
#
# COMPACT_ATOMS: atom_id res chain seq x y z
N MET A 1 17.03 -14.34 -23.56
CA MET A 1 16.37 -13.57 -22.49
C MET A 1 14.92 -13.43 -22.93
N VAL A 2 14.08 -14.42 -22.60
CA VAL A 2 12.66 -14.51 -23.06
C VAL A 2 11.71 -14.62 -21.85
N GLY A 3 12.27 -14.55 -20.63
CA GLY A 3 11.53 -14.70 -19.38
C GLY A 3 11.24 -13.37 -18.68
N LEU A 4 11.98 -12.31 -19.03
CA LEU A 4 11.81 -11.01 -18.38
C LEU A 4 10.62 -10.25 -18.96
N GLU A 5 10.44 -10.29 -20.28
CA GLU A 5 9.29 -9.67 -20.94
C GLU A 5 7.97 -10.30 -20.44
N SER A 6 7.92 -11.64 -20.37
CA SER A 6 6.77 -12.39 -19.84
C SER A 6 6.48 -12.08 -18.36
N SER A 7 7.52 -11.90 -17.55
CA SER A 7 7.35 -11.55 -16.13
C SER A 7 6.85 -10.11 -15.94
N MET A 8 7.27 -9.17 -16.80
CA MET A 8 6.79 -7.79 -16.75
C MET A 8 5.33 -7.67 -17.18
N ASP A 9 4.95 -8.35 -18.26
CA ASP A 9 3.56 -8.37 -18.74
C ASP A 9 2.61 -9.00 -17.70
N GLN A 10 3.05 -10.07 -17.03
CA GLN A 10 2.29 -10.68 -15.93
C GLN A 10 2.18 -9.74 -14.71
N ALA A 11 3.25 -9.01 -14.37
CA ALA A 11 3.22 -8.04 -13.29
C ALA A 11 2.28 -6.86 -13.60
N GLU A 12 2.19 -6.42 -14.86
CA GLU A 12 1.26 -5.38 -15.28
C GLU A 12 -0.19 -5.87 -15.32
N ALA A 13 -0.43 -7.11 -15.75
CA ALA A 13 -1.75 -7.73 -15.70
C ALA A 13 -2.24 -7.93 -14.26
N ALA A 14 -1.34 -8.30 -13.33
CA ALA A 14 -1.66 -8.46 -11.91
C ALA A 14 -2.05 -7.14 -11.20
N LYS A 15 -1.60 -5.99 -11.72
CA LYS A 15 -2.07 -4.67 -11.24
C LYS A 15 -3.53 -4.40 -11.62
N LYS A 16 -4.06 -5.06 -12.66
CA LYS A 16 -5.45 -4.93 -13.13
C LYS A 16 -6.39 -5.88 -12.39
N THR A 17 -6.20 -6.05 -11.08
CA THR A 17 -7.18 -6.74 -10.26
C THR A 17 -8.41 -5.86 -10.10
N LYS A 18 -9.61 -6.46 -10.16
CA LYS A 18 -10.85 -5.74 -9.90
C LYS A 18 -10.79 -5.22 -8.47
N GLN A 19 -10.61 -3.90 -8.32
CA GLN A 19 -10.57 -3.30 -7.02
C GLN A 19 -11.94 -3.54 -6.37
N PRO A 20 -11.99 -4.13 -5.16
CA PRO A 20 -13.27 -4.36 -4.51
C PRO A 20 -13.99 -3.02 -4.37
N THR A 21 -15.26 -2.98 -4.73
CA THR A 21 -16.11 -1.82 -4.45
C THR A 21 -16.29 -1.74 -2.94
N ILE A 22 -15.45 -0.93 -2.30
CA ILE A 22 -15.51 -0.67 -0.86
C ILE A 22 -16.64 0.34 -0.64
N ASP A 23 -17.63 -0.05 0.16
CA ASP A 23 -18.71 0.84 0.59
C ASP A 23 -18.15 2.05 1.35
N ALA A 24 -18.78 3.22 1.20
CA ALA A 24 -18.31 4.48 1.78
C ALA A 24 -18.15 4.39 3.30
N ALA A 25 -19.04 3.65 3.97
CA ALA A 25 -18.99 3.41 5.41
C ALA A 25 -17.73 2.62 5.84
N GLU A 26 -17.33 1.61 5.07
CA GLU A 26 -16.14 0.81 5.36
C GLU A 26 -14.86 1.61 5.13
N LYS A 27 -14.85 2.48 4.11
CA LYS A 27 -13.73 3.41 3.87
C LYS A 27 -13.50 4.36 5.04
N GLU A 28 -14.57 4.86 5.66
CA GLU A 28 -14.48 5.69 6.86
C GLU A 28 -13.98 4.91 8.09
N ARG A 29 -14.45 3.67 8.27
CA ARG A 29 -13.99 2.79 9.35
C ARG A 29 -12.49 2.54 9.23
N GLN A 30 -12.01 2.21 8.04
CA GLN A 30 -10.59 1.99 7.77
C GLN A 30 -9.76 3.24 8.07
N LYS A 31 -10.19 4.43 7.63
CA LYS A 31 -9.51 5.69 7.94
C LYS A 31 -9.37 5.92 9.45
N LYS A 32 -10.45 5.76 10.21
CA LYS A 32 -10.46 5.94 11.68
C LYS A 32 -9.53 4.92 12.36
N PHE A 33 -9.53 3.68 11.91
CA PHE A 33 -8.64 2.64 12.41
C PHE A 33 -7.16 2.96 12.15
N TYR A 34 -6.80 3.36 10.93
CA TYR A 34 -5.43 3.76 10.61
C TYR A 34 -4.98 5.00 11.36
N GLU A 35 -5.89 5.95 11.60
CA GLU A 35 -5.60 7.13 12.39
C GLU A 35 -5.29 6.77 13.85
N GLN A 36 -6.03 5.83 14.43
CA GLN A 36 -5.75 5.29 15.77
C GLN A 36 -4.40 4.56 15.83
N LEU A 37 -4.08 3.73 14.83
CA LEU A 37 -2.78 3.06 14.72
C LEU A 37 -1.63 4.07 14.62
N ARG A 38 -1.80 5.12 13.82
CA ARG A 38 -0.80 6.17 13.64
C ARG A 38 -0.63 7.02 14.91
N LYS A 39 -1.71 7.29 15.63
CA LYS A 39 -1.67 7.96 16.94
C LYS A 39 -0.96 7.12 18.00
N ARG A 40 -1.04 5.78 17.91
CA ARG A 40 -0.23 4.84 18.71
C ARG A 40 1.23 4.74 18.20
N SER A 41 1.81 5.81 17.67
CA SER A 41 3.19 5.76 17.15
C SER A 41 4.21 5.64 18.29
N ALA A 42 4.97 4.55 18.28
CA ALA A 42 6.30 4.51 18.85
C ALA A 42 7.19 5.59 18.18
N PRO A 43 8.21 6.13 18.88
CA PRO A 43 9.08 7.18 18.35
C PRO A 43 9.71 6.75 17.02
N GLN A 44 9.49 7.55 15.97
CA GLN A 44 10.09 7.36 14.66
C GLN A 44 11.57 7.79 14.72
N PRO A 45 12.53 6.93 14.35
CA PRO A 45 13.93 7.32 14.30
C PRO A 45 14.09 8.39 13.21
N LYS A 46 14.65 9.56 13.60
CA LYS A 46 15.00 10.60 12.64
C LYS A 46 16.05 10.03 11.69
N ALA A 47 15.75 10.03 10.39
CA ALA A 47 16.70 9.60 9.36
C ALA A 47 18.06 10.28 9.62
N ALA A 48 19.11 9.47 9.75
CA ALA A 48 20.47 9.99 9.88
C ALA A 48 20.77 10.79 8.61
N LYS A 49 21.10 12.07 8.78
CA LYS A 49 21.57 12.91 7.67
C LYS A 49 22.82 12.24 7.10
N SER A 50 22.76 11.75 5.86
CA SER A 50 23.96 11.37 5.11
C SER A 50 24.83 12.62 4.98
N LYS A 51 26.03 12.57 5.56
CA LYS A 51 27.05 13.59 5.45
C LYS A 51 28.02 13.19 4.35
#